data_AF-A0A662P7M4-F1
#
_entry.id   AF-A0A662P7M4-F1
#
_cell.length_a   1.000
_cell.length_b   1.000
_cell.length_c   1.000
_cell.angle_alpha   90.00
_cell.angle_beta   90.00
_cell.angle_gamma   90.00
#
_symmetry.space_group_name_H-M   'P 1'
#
loop_
_entity.id
_entity.type
_entity.pdbx_description
1 polymer ?
#
loop_
_entity_poly.entity_id
_entity_poly.type
_entity_poly.pdbx_seq_one_letter_code
_entity_poly.pdbx_strand_id
1 'polypeptide(L)'
;MKQVIGKIIYSILTGQDYRIYVLATINKRFVDKVQELTAEIFKYKRRGGDWLENLLEETYRKKGKKNKFKLLWFGGLNEKTVKNMTGGTSKKEVCLDLGKKNIEALKLLLRDFESGEELYQIRVRIRKEREEVE
;
A
#
# COMPACT_ATOMS: atom_id res chain seq x y z
N MET A 1 17.06 10.26 -10.99
CA MET A 1 17.88 9.51 -10.00
C MET A 1 19.36 9.81 -10.11
N LYS A 2 20.00 9.71 -11.29
CA LYS A 2 21.44 9.99 -11.46
C LYS A 2 21.87 11.35 -10.89
N GLN A 3 21.09 12.41 -11.11
CA GLN A 3 21.37 13.74 -10.57
C GLN A 3 21.28 13.82 -9.02
N VAL A 4 20.35 13.10 -8.39
CA VAL A 4 20.18 13.10 -6.92
C VAL A 4 21.30 12.30 -6.25
N ILE A 5 21.68 11.17 -6.84
CA ILE A 5 22.83 10.36 -6.37
C ILE A 5 24.11 11.19 -6.49
N GLY A 6 24.31 11.91 -7.59
CA GLY A 6 25.44 12.83 -7.74
C GLY A 6 25.50 13.88 -6.64
N LYS A 7 24.36 14.48 -6.27
CA LYS A 7 24.27 15.43 -5.14
C LYS A 7 24.58 14.79 -3.79
N ILE A 8 24.14 13.55 -3.56
CA ILE A 8 24.48 12.79 -2.35
C ILE A 8 26.00 12.57 -2.28
N ILE A 9 26.60 12.05 -3.35
CA ILE A 9 28.04 11.77 -3.41
C ILE A 9 28.83 13.05 -3.20
N TYR A 10 28.49 14.13 -3.90
CA TYR A 10 29.14 15.43 -3.74
C TYR A 10 29.05 15.92 -2.30
N SER A 11 27.85 15.92 -1.71
CA SER A 11 27.64 16.40 -0.34
C SER A 11 28.43 15.59 0.69
N ILE A 12 28.52 14.27 0.52
CA ILE A 12 29.36 13.41 1.36
C ILE A 12 30.84 13.80 1.21
N LEU A 13 31.33 13.97 -0.02
CA LEU A 13 32.72 14.32 -0.29
C LEU A 13 33.09 15.72 0.24
N THR A 14 32.14 16.64 0.30
CA THR A 14 32.36 18.01 0.79
C THR A 14 31.95 18.21 2.26
N GLY A 15 31.59 17.16 3.00
CA GLY A 15 31.15 17.26 4.40
C GLY A 15 29.84 18.04 4.61
N GLN A 16 29.02 18.17 3.57
CA GLN A 16 27.72 18.82 3.63
C GLN A 16 26.61 17.83 4.00
N ASP A 17 25.52 18.33 4.59
CA ASP A 17 24.37 17.50 4.94
C ASP A 17 23.67 16.96 3.68
N TYR A 18 23.80 15.65 3.47
CA TYR A 18 23.25 14.95 2.32
C TYR A 18 21.85 14.38 2.56
N ARG A 19 21.35 14.42 3.81
CA ARG A 19 20.12 13.71 4.23
C ARG A 19 18.90 14.18 3.47
N ILE A 20 18.82 15.45 3.09
CA ILE A 20 17.71 15.98 2.28
C ILE A 20 17.57 15.27 0.94
N TYR A 21 18.68 14.90 0.29
CA TYR A 21 18.68 14.18 -0.98
C TYR A 21 18.33 12.69 -0.81
N VAL A 22 18.69 12.11 0.35
CA VAL A 22 18.26 10.75 0.72
C VAL A 22 16.74 10.73 0.95
N LEU A 23 16.21 11.69 1.71
CA LEU A 23 14.76 11.84 1.92
C LEU A 23 14.02 12.04 0.60
N ALA A 24 14.56 12.85 -0.32
CA ALA A 24 13.98 13.01 -1.66
C ALA A 24 13.92 11.66 -2.42
N THR A 25 14.94 10.81 -2.27
CA THR A 25 14.97 9.47 -2.88
C THR A 25 13.93 8.53 -2.24
N ILE A 26 13.77 8.58 -0.92
CA ILE A 26 12.74 7.82 -0.19
C ILE A 26 11.34 8.27 -0.62
N ASN A 27 11.09 9.57 -0.64
CA ASN A 27 9.81 10.15 -1.05
C ASN A 27 9.45 9.80 -2.49
N LYS A 28 10.44 9.81 -3.40
CA LYS A 28 10.22 9.34 -4.77
C LYS A 28 9.78 7.87 -4.80
N ARG A 29 10.47 6.98 -4.06
CA ARG A 29 10.10 5.56 -4.00
C ARG A 29 8.70 5.35 -3.42
N PHE A 30 8.32 6.17 -2.44
CA PHE A 30 6.97 6.18 -1.88
C PHE A 30 5.93 6.57 -2.94
N VAL A 31 6.12 7.69 -3.65
CA VAL A 31 5.20 8.14 -4.70
C VAL A 31 5.10 7.12 -5.84
N ASP A 32 6.24 6.60 -6.32
CA ASP A 32 6.27 5.57 -7.37
C ASP A 32 5.49 4.31 -6.90
N LYS A 33 5.56 3.96 -5.61
CA LYS A 33 4.82 2.84 -5.03
C LYS A 33 3.32 3.11 -4.92
N VAL A 34 2.94 4.29 -4.45
CA VAL A 34 1.54 4.71 -4.37
C VAL A 34 0.91 4.66 -5.76
N GLN A 35 1.56 5.23 -6.78
CA GLN A 35 1.08 5.15 -8.15
C GLN A 35 0.89 3.72 -8.65
N GLU A 36 1.85 2.81 -8.36
CA GLU A 36 1.73 1.39 -8.73
C GLU A 36 0.51 0.74 -8.09
N LEU A 37 0.29 0.93 -6.78
CA LEU A 37 -0.83 0.33 -6.05
C LEU A 37 -2.18 0.94 -6.46
N THR A 38 -2.24 2.26 -6.62
CA THR A 38 -3.43 2.98 -7.07
C THR A 38 -3.85 2.51 -8.47
N ALA A 39 -2.88 2.29 -9.39
CA ALA A 39 -3.19 1.78 -10.73
C ALA A 39 -3.78 0.36 -10.69
N GLU A 40 -3.31 -0.51 -9.79
CA GLU A 40 -3.92 -1.83 -9.59
C GLU A 40 -5.33 -1.68 -9.02
N ILE A 41 -5.52 -0.93 -7.94
CA ILE A 41 -6.85 -0.69 -7.35
C ILE A 41 -7.84 -0.17 -8.39
N PHE A 42 -7.44 0.83 -9.19
CA PHE A 42 -8.24 1.38 -10.28
C PHE A 42 -8.72 0.30 -11.25
N LYS A 43 -7.78 -0.56 -11.69
CA LYS A 43 -8.09 -1.64 -12.64
C LYS A 43 -9.14 -2.61 -12.10
N TYR A 44 -9.03 -3.01 -10.83
CA TYR A 44 -10.00 -3.93 -10.23
C TYR A 44 -11.33 -3.25 -9.94
N LYS A 45 -11.33 -2.03 -9.39
CA LYS A 45 -12.57 -1.25 -9.18
C LYS A 45 -13.35 -1.05 -10.48
N ARG A 46 -12.65 -0.71 -11.58
CA ARG A 46 -13.27 -0.54 -12.91
C ARG A 46 -13.91 -1.83 -13.44
N ARG A 47 -13.35 -3.00 -13.13
CA ARG A 47 -13.93 -4.30 -13.52
C ARG A 47 -15.26 -4.59 -12.78
N GLY A 48 -15.50 -3.95 -11.64
CA GLY A 48 -16.68 -4.18 -10.80
C GLY A 48 -16.65 -5.52 -10.07
N GLY A 49 -17.82 -5.92 -9.55
CA GLY A 49 -17.99 -7.13 -8.73
C GLY A 49 -17.28 -7.03 -7.37
N ASP A 50 -16.89 -8.17 -6.81
CA ASP A 50 -16.05 -8.23 -5.61
C ASP A 50 -14.59 -7.90 -5.95
N TRP A 51 -14.35 -6.65 -6.32
CA TRP A 51 -13.07 -6.18 -6.84
C TRP A 51 -11.93 -6.40 -5.85
N LEU A 52 -12.21 -6.32 -4.55
CA LEU A 52 -11.22 -6.41 -3.49
C LEU A 52 -10.78 -7.86 -3.28
N GLU A 53 -11.73 -8.80 -3.20
CA GLU A 53 -11.42 -10.23 -3.13
C GLU A 53 -10.63 -10.67 -4.37
N ASN A 54 -11.08 -10.25 -5.55
CA ASN A 54 -10.37 -10.52 -6.81
C ASN A 54 -8.94 -9.96 -6.81
N LEU A 55 -8.74 -8.73 -6.30
CA LEU A 55 -7.42 -8.11 -6.16
C LEU A 55 -6.50 -8.95 -5.26
N LEU A 56 -7.00 -9.39 -4.11
CA LEU A 56 -6.23 -10.18 -3.14
C LEU A 56 -5.88 -11.56 -3.68
N GLU A 57 -6.85 -12.29 -4.24
CA GLU A 57 -6.67 -13.62 -4.80
C GLU A 57 -5.73 -13.65 -6.01
N GLU A 58 -5.93 -12.74 -6.98
CA GLU A 58 -5.02 -12.63 -8.12
C GLU A 58 -3.60 -12.24 -7.67
N THR A 59 -3.46 -11.36 -6.66
CA THR A 59 -2.15 -11.00 -6.10
C THR A 59 -1.51 -12.18 -5.37
N TYR A 60 -2.31 -13.00 -4.67
CA TYR A 60 -1.87 -14.22 -4.02
C TYR A 60 -1.37 -15.27 -5.01
N ARG A 61 -1.97 -15.39 -6.20
CA ARG A 61 -1.51 -16.33 -7.23
C ARG A 61 -0.19 -15.92 -7.90
N LYS A 62 0.13 -14.62 -7.97
CA LYS A 62 1.37 -14.13 -8.60
C LYS A 62 2.62 -14.52 -7.79
N LYS A 63 3.62 -15.14 -8.43
CA LYS A 63 4.88 -15.55 -7.78
C LYS A 63 5.77 -14.36 -7.40
N GLY A 64 6.70 -14.57 -6.47
CA GLY A 64 7.77 -13.62 -6.13
C GLY A 64 7.51 -12.74 -4.89
N LYS A 65 8.61 -12.35 -4.23
CA LYS A 65 8.61 -11.62 -2.95
C LYS A 65 7.84 -10.29 -3.01
N LYS A 66 7.89 -9.60 -4.16
CA LYS A 66 7.16 -8.34 -4.38
C LYS A 66 5.65 -8.51 -4.20
N ASN A 67 5.08 -9.62 -4.63
CA ASN A 67 3.65 -9.87 -4.53
C ASN A 67 3.21 -10.24 -3.11
N LYS A 68 4.10 -10.84 -2.29
CA LYS A 68 3.85 -10.98 -0.84
C LYS A 68 3.70 -9.60 -0.18
N PHE A 69 4.58 -8.65 -0.50
CA PHE A 69 4.47 -7.30 0.07
C PHE A 69 3.24 -6.55 -0.42
N LYS A 70 2.88 -6.66 -1.70
CA LYS A 70 1.62 -6.09 -2.21
C LYS A 70 0.41 -6.64 -1.47
N LEU A 71 0.39 -7.95 -1.24
CA LEU A 71 -0.69 -8.59 -0.50
C LEU A 71 -0.83 -8.02 0.92
N LEU A 72 0.29 -7.85 1.62
CA LEU A 72 0.32 -7.20 2.93
C LEU A 72 -0.22 -5.76 2.84
N TRP A 73 0.22 -4.96 1.87
CA TRP A 73 -0.23 -3.59 1.71
C TRP A 73 -1.72 -3.48 1.37
N PHE A 74 -2.25 -4.32 0.48
CA PHE A 74 -3.68 -4.35 0.19
C PHE A 74 -4.51 -4.82 1.38
N GLY A 75 -3.96 -5.69 2.22
CA GLY A 75 -4.57 -6.08 3.50
C GLY A 75 -4.41 -5.05 4.63
N GLY A 76 -3.75 -3.91 4.39
CA GLY A 76 -3.50 -2.89 5.41
C GLY A 76 -2.50 -3.31 6.50
N LEU A 77 -1.61 -4.26 6.19
CA LEU A 77 -0.66 -4.84 7.13
C LEU A 77 0.79 -4.64 6.69
N ASN A 78 1.71 -4.73 7.64
CA ASN A 78 3.14 -4.87 7.39
C ASN A 78 3.63 -6.23 7.89
N GLU A 79 4.80 -6.66 7.41
CA GLU A 79 5.34 -8.00 7.73
C GLU A 79 5.64 -8.17 9.22
N LYS A 80 6.06 -7.10 9.92
CA LYS A 80 6.36 -7.15 11.36
C LYS A 80 5.09 -7.43 12.17
N THR A 81 3.98 -6.77 11.84
CA THR A 81 2.68 -6.99 12.48
C THR A 81 2.24 -8.45 12.33
N VAL A 82 2.32 -9.01 11.12
CA VAL A 82 1.96 -10.41 10.87
C VAL A 82 2.86 -11.37 11.65
N LYS A 83 4.17 -11.16 11.66
CA LYS A 83 5.10 -11.99 12.43
C LYS A 83 4.78 -11.95 13.92
N ASN A 84 4.51 -10.77 14.47
CA ASN A 84 4.16 -10.63 15.89
C ASN A 84 2.87 -11.40 16.24
N MET A 85 1.83 -11.33 15.39
CA MET A 85 0.55 -12.02 15.63
C MET A 85 0.64 -13.55 15.52
N THR A 86 1.63 -14.07 14.79
CA THR A 86 1.70 -15.49 14.42
C THR A 86 2.91 -16.21 15.02
N GLY A 87 3.65 -15.57 15.93
CA GLY A 87 4.85 -16.14 16.54
C GLY A 87 6.03 -16.30 15.58
N GLY A 88 6.14 -15.44 14.56
CA GLY A 88 7.29 -15.34 13.65
C GLY A 88 7.01 -15.72 12.20
N THR A 89 5.82 -16.23 11.88
CA THR A 89 5.47 -16.63 10.51
C THR A 89 4.98 -15.44 9.68
N SER A 90 5.26 -15.45 8.37
CA SER A 90 4.68 -14.50 7.42
C SER A 90 4.60 -15.11 6.04
N LYS A 91 4.21 -16.40 5.99
CA LYS A 91 3.98 -17.08 4.71
C LYS A 91 2.83 -16.40 3.97
N LYS A 92 2.76 -16.59 2.66
CA LYS A 92 1.90 -15.78 1.80
C LYS A 92 0.42 -16.01 2.09
N GLU A 93 0.05 -17.25 2.38
CA GLU A 93 -1.26 -17.71 2.82
C GLU A 93 -1.68 -17.09 4.16
N VAL A 94 -0.74 -16.99 5.11
CA VAL A 94 -0.96 -16.32 6.39
C VAL A 94 -1.19 -14.82 6.19
N CYS A 95 -0.45 -14.20 5.26
CA CYS A 95 -0.64 -12.79 4.92
C CYS A 95 -2.00 -12.54 4.25
N LEU A 96 -2.49 -13.48 3.43
CA LEU A 96 -3.81 -13.39 2.79
C LEU A 96 -4.91 -13.45 3.86
N ASP A 97 -4.88 -14.48 4.70
CA ASP A 97 -5.89 -14.70 5.75
C ASP A 97 -5.97 -13.51 6.72
N LEU A 98 -4.83 -13.08 7.27
CA LEU A 98 -4.80 -11.92 8.17
C LEU A 98 -5.17 -10.62 7.45
N GLY A 99 -4.80 -10.46 6.18
CA GLY A 99 -5.19 -9.31 5.37
C GLY A 99 -6.70 -9.20 5.22
N LYS A 100 -7.39 -10.31 4.89
CA LYS A 100 -8.85 -10.35 4.83
C LYS A 100 -9.49 -10.05 6.17
N LYS A 101 -9.00 -10.65 7.26
CA LYS A 101 -9.49 -10.37 8.62
C LYS A 101 -9.33 -8.91 9.02
N ASN A 102 -8.20 -8.29 8.68
CA ASN A 102 -7.94 -6.88 8.98
C ASN A 102 -8.87 -5.94 8.19
N ILE A 103 -9.15 -6.27 6.93
CA ILE A 103 -10.13 -5.53 6.11
C ILE A 103 -11.53 -5.62 6.73
N GLU A 104 -11.97 -6.81 7.13
CA GLU A 104 -13.28 -6.98 7.77
C GLU A 104 -13.35 -6.25 9.11
N ALA A 105 -12.29 -6.31 9.93
CA ALA A 105 -12.19 -5.53 11.17
C ALA A 105 -12.31 -4.02 10.91
N LEU A 106 -11.66 -3.51 9.85
CA LEU A 106 -11.77 -2.11 9.46
C LEU A 106 -13.19 -1.75 8.99
N LYS A 107 -13.85 -2.62 8.22
CA LYS A 107 -15.24 -2.40 7.79
C LYS A 107 -16.20 -2.35 8.99
N LEU A 108 -16.03 -3.21 9.98
CA LEU A 108 -16.83 -3.19 11.22
C LEU A 108 -16.65 -1.85 11.95
N LEU A 109 -15.39 -1.44 12.16
CA LEU A 109 -15.07 -0.16 12.78
C LEU A 109 -15.71 1.03 12.05
N LEU A 110 -15.67 1.03 10.71
CA LEU A 110 -16.27 2.09 9.90
C LEU A 110 -17.80 2.12 10.01
N ARG A 111 -18.47 0.97 10.09
CA ARG A 111 -19.93 0.90 10.32
C ARG A 111 -20.32 1.45 11.69
N ASP A 112 -19.52 1.16 12.71
CA ASP A 112 -19.75 1.69 14.06
C ASP A 112 -19.63 3.22 14.05
N PHE A 113 -18.67 3.77 13.30
CA PHE A 113 -18.54 5.22 13.12
C PHE A 113 -19.70 5.84 12.34
N GLU A 114 -20.21 5.19 11.29
CA GLU A 114 -21.38 5.68 10.53
C GLU A 114 -22.66 5.79 11.39
N SER A 115 -22.73 5.06 12.50
CA SER A 115 -23.85 5.12 13.45
C SER A 115 -23.76 6.27 14.47
N GLY A 116 -22.62 6.97 14.53
CA GLY A 116 -22.44 8.15 15.38
C GLY A 116 -22.82 9.45 14.68
N GLU A 117 -23.63 10.28 15.32
CA GLU A 117 -23.96 11.61 14.80
C GLU A 117 -22.68 12.49 14.78
N GLU A 118 -22.42 13.15 13.63
CA GLU A 118 -21.39 14.19 13.41
C GLU A 118 -19.92 13.79 13.12
N LEU A 119 -19.63 12.64 12.50
CA LEU A 119 -18.26 12.32 12.07
C LEU A 119 -17.88 12.84 10.67
N TYR A 120 -16.64 13.36 10.55
CA TYR A 120 -16.06 13.73 9.26
C TYR A 120 -15.81 12.50 8.38
N GLN A 121 -16.24 12.56 7.11
CA GLN A 121 -16.03 11.49 6.14
C GLN A 121 -14.91 11.83 5.16
N ILE A 122 -14.11 10.82 4.79
CA ILE A 122 -13.10 10.92 3.73
C ILE A 122 -13.58 10.15 2.51
N ARG A 123 -13.76 10.84 1.39
CA ARG A 123 -14.08 10.24 0.10
C ARG A 123 -12.82 10.23 -0.77
N VAL A 124 -12.46 9.06 -1.28
CA VAL A 124 -11.29 8.88 -2.16
C VAL A 124 -11.79 8.56 -3.56
N ARG A 125 -11.41 9.36 -4.55
CA ARG A 125 -11.69 9.10 -5.96
C ARG A 125 -10.38 8.90 -6.72
N ILE A 126 -10.33 7.89 -7.57
CA ILE A 126 -9.18 7.62 -8.42
C ILE A 126 -9.56 7.92 -9.87
N ARG A 127 -8.86 8.89 -10.47
CA ARG A 127 -9.05 9.30 -11.86
C ARG A 127 -7.88 8.86 -12.72
N LYS A 128 -8.18 8.32 -13.90
CA LYS A 128 -7.22 8.06 -14.98
C LYS A 128 -7.82 8.52 -16.30
N GLU A 129 -7.21 9.53 -16.92
CA GLU A 129 -7.71 10.14 -18.16
C GLU A 129 -9.17 10.61 -18.02
N ARG A 130 -10.10 10.02 -18.78
CA ARG A 130 -11.54 10.35 -18.75
C ARG A 130 -12.36 9.45 -17.83
N GLU A 131 -11.71 8.54 -17.12
CA GLU A 131 -12.35 7.52 -16.29
C GLU A 131 -12.13 7.78 -14.81
N GLU A 132 -13.13 7.48 -13.99
CA GLU A 132 -13.12 7.68 -12.55
C GLU A 132 -13.75 6.48 -11.83
N VAL A 133 -13.18 6.10 -10.70
CA VAL A 133 -13.76 5.13 -9.77
C VAL A 133 -13.72 5.73 -8.36
N GLU A 134 -14.75 5.44 -7.57
CA GLU A 134 -14.85 5.79 -6.14
C GLU A 134 -14.57 4.55 -5.29
#